data_AF-A0A962VVK8-F1
#
_entry.id   AF-A0A962VVK8-F1
#
_cell.length_a   1.000
_cell.length_b   1.000
_cell.length_c   1.000
_cell.angle_alpha   90.00
_cell.angle_beta   90.00
_cell.angle_gamma   90.00
#
_symmetry.space_group_name_H-M   'P 1'
#
loop_
_entity.id
_entity.type
_entity.pdbx_description
1 polymer ?
#
loop_
_entity_poly.entity_id
_entity_poly.type
_entity_poly.pdbx_seq_one_letter_code
_entity_poly.pdbx_strand_id
1 'polypeptide(L)'
;VQISFLGYPGTLGADCIPYVIADPVVLPKQLRPFFSEQPIYLDCYQINDDEQPIAETGLTRVAAGLPEEGFVYCCFNTSYKIEPSVFEIWMSILGQVSESVLWLLASTSRCADYLRAAAQKQGVAPERLIFAPRLPKAEHLERHRLADVFLDTFIVNAHTSASDALWAGLPLVTRTGANFQARVCTSLLSALGLSEYAASNEHEYEQLAVALARDPRRLQTFRIRLAEHRMTHPLFMTELFIRQFEQALLALRNGSRG
;
A
#
# COMPACT_ATOMS: atom_id res chain seq x y z
N VAL A 1 22.15 -13.53 -18.69
CA VAL A 1 21.18 -12.45 -18.40
C VAL A 1 20.93 -12.46 -16.90
N GLN A 2 21.13 -11.35 -16.19
CA GLN A 2 20.79 -11.19 -14.77
C GLN A 2 19.79 -10.04 -14.64
N ILE A 3 18.79 -10.21 -13.76
CA ILE A 3 17.66 -9.28 -13.64
C ILE A 3 17.36 -9.10 -12.15
N SER A 4 17.34 -7.85 -11.69
CA SER A 4 16.84 -7.47 -10.37
C SER A 4 15.31 -7.45 -10.38
N PHE A 5 14.67 -8.12 -9.42
CA PHE A 5 13.22 -8.12 -9.32
C PHE A 5 12.72 -8.31 -7.89
N LEU A 6 11.71 -7.51 -7.52
CA LEU A 6 10.81 -7.63 -6.38
C LEU A 6 11.42 -7.43 -4.99
N GLY A 7 12.51 -8.12 -4.68
CA GLY A 7 13.10 -8.19 -3.32
C GLY A 7 13.74 -6.88 -2.84
N TYR A 8 14.14 -5.98 -3.75
CA TYR A 8 14.74 -4.70 -3.41
C TYR A 8 14.09 -3.56 -4.23
N PRO A 9 13.51 -2.54 -3.58
CA PRO A 9 12.76 -1.48 -4.25
C PRO A 9 13.64 -0.29 -4.66
N GLY A 10 14.67 -0.57 -5.47
CA GLY A 10 15.64 0.43 -5.89
C GLY A 10 16.70 -0.14 -6.84
N THR A 11 17.64 0.70 -7.23
CA THR A 11 18.81 0.26 -8.03
C THR A 11 19.80 -0.50 -7.16
N LEU A 12 20.36 -1.57 -7.69
CA LEU A 12 21.48 -2.29 -7.08
C LEU A 12 22.81 -1.55 -7.27
N GLY A 13 22.88 -0.61 -8.23
CA GLY A 13 24.11 0.12 -8.55
C GLY A 13 25.26 -0.79 -8.99
N ALA A 14 24.95 -1.96 -9.54
CA ALA A 14 25.91 -3.02 -9.83
C ALA A 14 25.96 -3.34 -11.33
N ASP A 15 27.16 -3.30 -11.92
CA ASP A 15 27.38 -3.58 -13.35
C ASP A 15 27.03 -5.02 -13.75
N CYS A 16 27.06 -5.95 -12.79
CA CYS A 16 26.80 -7.38 -13.06
C CYS A 16 25.31 -7.72 -13.23
N ILE A 17 24.40 -6.81 -12.87
CA ILE A 17 22.95 -6.99 -13.00
C ILE A 17 22.39 -5.89 -13.91
N PRO A 18 22.31 -6.13 -15.23
CA PRO A 18 22.03 -5.07 -16.20
C PRO A 18 20.54 -4.70 -16.34
N TYR A 19 19.62 -5.47 -15.75
CA TYR A 19 18.18 -5.27 -15.92
C TYR A 19 17.43 -5.22 -14.59
N VAL A 20 16.31 -4.49 -14.59
CA VAL A 20 15.35 -4.47 -13.47
C VAL A 20 13.93 -4.63 -14.02
N ILE A 21 13.07 -5.38 -13.33
CA ILE A 21 11.64 -5.44 -13.68
C ILE A 21 10.93 -4.29 -12.97
N ALA A 22 10.19 -3.49 -13.73
CA ALA A 22 9.46 -2.32 -13.23
C ALA A 22 8.17 -2.12 -14.02
N ASP A 23 7.45 -1.05 -13.71
CA ASP A 23 6.38 -0.49 -14.54
C ASP A 23 6.61 1.03 -14.71
N PRO A 24 5.93 1.67 -15.67
CA PRO A 24 6.14 3.09 -15.95
C PRO A 24 5.76 4.04 -14.81
N VAL A 25 5.02 3.57 -13.80
CA VAL A 25 4.54 4.39 -12.68
C VAL A 25 5.51 4.36 -11.51
N VAL A 26 6.01 3.18 -11.14
CA VAL A 26 6.99 3.01 -10.05
C VAL A 26 8.37 3.50 -10.47
N LEU A 27 8.75 3.29 -11.73
CA LEU A 27 10.00 3.78 -12.33
C LEU A 27 9.71 4.59 -13.61
N PRO A 28 9.25 5.84 -13.47
CA PRO A 28 8.97 6.69 -14.62
C PRO A 28 10.27 7.16 -15.28
N LYS A 29 10.15 7.69 -16.51
CA LYS A 29 11.30 8.16 -17.31
C LYS A 29 12.20 9.17 -16.57
N GLN A 30 11.63 9.97 -15.68
CA GLN A 30 12.34 10.96 -14.89
C GLN A 30 13.29 10.33 -13.86
N LEU A 31 13.01 9.09 -13.41
CA LEU A 31 13.85 8.37 -12.46
C LEU A 31 14.90 7.48 -13.12
N ARG A 32 14.82 7.29 -14.45
CA ARG A 32 15.80 6.49 -15.21
C ARG A 32 17.26 6.87 -14.99
N PRO A 33 17.64 8.16 -14.91
CA PRO A 33 19.04 8.54 -14.65
C PRO A 33 19.60 8.04 -13.32
N PHE A 34 18.75 7.63 -12.37
CA PHE A 34 19.15 7.15 -11.05
C PHE A 34 19.17 5.61 -10.94
N PHE A 35 19.03 4.90 -12.06
CA PHE A 35 19.10 3.44 -12.10
C PHE A 35 20.23 3.00 -13.04
N SER A 36 21.14 2.16 -12.53
CA SER A 36 22.17 1.53 -13.37
C SER A 36 21.55 0.49 -14.31
N GLU A 37 20.51 -0.19 -13.86
CA GLU A 37 19.81 -1.21 -14.61
C GLU A 37 18.87 -0.64 -15.67
N GLN A 38 18.74 -1.35 -16.78
CA GLN A 38 17.73 -1.09 -17.79
C GLN A 38 16.38 -1.71 -17.37
N PRO A 39 15.32 -0.92 -17.10
CA PRO A 39 13.99 -1.45 -16.88
C PRO A 39 13.44 -2.20 -18.07
N ILE A 40 12.83 -3.32 -17.70
CA ILE A 40 11.86 -4.07 -18.46
C ILE A 40 10.51 -3.70 -17.86
N TYR A 41 9.68 -3.00 -18.64
CA TYR A 41 8.37 -2.55 -18.17
C TYR A 41 7.30 -3.61 -18.40
N LEU A 42 6.51 -3.86 -17.36
CA LEU A 42 5.27 -4.65 -17.37
C LEU A 42 4.08 -3.73 -17.06
N ASP A 43 2.85 -4.22 -17.21
CA ASP A 43 1.64 -3.43 -16.86
C ASP A 43 1.56 -3.14 -15.36
N CYS A 44 2.02 -4.08 -14.55
CA CYS A 44 2.25 -3.94 -13.12
C CYS A 44 3.55 -4.68 -12.77
N TYR A 45 4.48 -4.01 -12.10
CA TYR A 45 5.75 -4.66 -11.76
C TYR A 45 5.58 -5.72 -10.66
N GLN A 46 4.66 -5.52 -9.74
CA GLN A 46 4.47 -6.43 -8.61
C GLN A 46 3.57 -7.59 -9.03
N ILE A 47 4.12 -8.81 -8.99
CA ILE A 47 3.32 -10.03 -9.06
C ILE A 47 2.61 -10.24 -7.73
N ASN A 48 1.31 -10.52 -7.79
CA ASN A 48 0.50 -10.87 -6.63
C ASN A 48 -0.25 -12.17 -6.93
N ASP A 49 -0.50 -12.96 -5.90
CA ASP A 49 -1.27 -14.19 -5.98
C ASP A 49 -2.77 -13.84 -5.92
N ASP A 50 -3.50 -14.25 -6.95
CA ASP A 50 -4.94 -14.04 -7.18
C ASP A 50 -5.81 -15.17 -6.62
N GLU A 51 -5.21 -16.13 -5.94
CA GLU A 51 -5.89 -17.23 -5.23
C GLU A 51 -5.66 -17.17 -3.72
N GLN A 52 -5.11 -16.05 -3.21
CA GLN A 52 -4.81 -15.89 -1.78
C GLN A 52 -6.08 -16.07 -0.92
N PRO A 53 -6.13 -17.10 -0.04
CA PRO A 53 -7.32 -17.36 0.75
C PRO A 53 -7.51 -16.28 1.81
N ILE A 54 -8.73 -15.76 1.89
CA ILE A 54 -9.18 -14.87 2.97
C ILE A 54 -9.99 -15.73 3.93
N ALA A 55 -9.63 -15.70 5.22
CA ALA A 55 -10.38 -16.44 6.23
C ALA A 55 -11.80 -15.85 6.39
N GLU A 56 -12.72 -16.70 6.85
CA GLU A 56 -14.11 -16.34 7.17
C GLU A 56 -14.43 -16.81 8.60
N THR A 57 -13.60 -16.38 9.56
CA THR A 57 -13.77 -16.73 10.98
C THR A 57 -14.96 -16.02 11.63
N GLY A 58 -15.47 -14.95 11.00
CA GLY A 58 -16.50 -14.10 11.58
C GLY A 58 -15.93 -13.08 12.56
N LEU A 59 -14.65 -12.73 12.39
CA LEU A 59 -13.97 -11.74 13.23
C LEU A 59 -14.74 -10.41 13.22
N THR A 60 -15.04 -9.88 14.40
CA THR A 60 -15.73 -8.59 14.56
C THR A 60 -14.77 -7.48 14.94
N ARG A 61 -15.19 -6.21 14.76
CA ARG A 61 -14.44 -5.04 15.24
C ARG A 61 -14.14 -5.15 16.74
N VAL A 62 -15.14 -5.45 17.56
CA VAL A 62 -15.00 -5.57 19.02
C VAL A 62 -14.01 -6.67 19.40
N ALA A 63 -14.08 -7.84 18.74
CA ALA A 63 -13.12 -8.93 18.97
C ALA A 63 -11.68 -8.55 18.58
N ALA A 64 -11.52 -7.65 17.61
CA ALA A 64 -10.24 -7.08 17.20
C ALA A 64 -9.76 -5.89 18.05
N GLY A 65 -10.52 -5.51 19.09
CA GLY A 65 -10.22 -4.37 19.96
C GLY A 65 -10.53 -3.00 19.33
N LEU A 66 -11.32 -2.97 18.27
CA LEU A 66 -11.82 -1.77 17.60
C LEU A 66 -13.18 -1.34 18.17
N PRO A 67 -13.53 -0.04 18.06
CA PRO A 67 -14.89 0.38 18.37
C PRO A 67 -15.90 -0.27 17.42
N GLU A 68 -17.10 -0.53 17.90
CA GLU A 68 -18.19 -1.10 17.09
C GLU A 68 -18.59 -0.12 15.97
N GLU A 69 -18.75 1.15 16.34
CA GLU A 69 -19.08 2.26 15.46
C GLU A 69 -17.88 3.20 15.25
N GLY A 70 -17.96 4.03 14.21
CA GLY A 70 -16.91 5.00 13.87
C GLY A 70 -15.99 4.51 12.75
N PHE A 71 -15.11 5.42 12.32
CA PHE A 71 -14.27 5.22 11.15
C PHE A 71 -12.92 4.60 11.52
N VAL A 72 -12.55 3.50 10.90
CA VAL A 72 -11.28 2.81 11.19
C VAL A 72 -10.29 3.07 10.07
N TYR A 73 -9.37 4.00 10.28
CA TYR A 73 -8.15 4.06 9.46
C TYR A 73 -7.22 2.92 9.89
N CYS A 74 -6.45 2.35 8.96
CA CYS A 74 -5.42 1.39 9.32
C CYS A 74 -4.11 1.62 8.58
N CYS A 75 -3.02 1.16 9.18
CA CYS A 75 -1.71 1.07 8.54
C CYS A 75 -0.98 -0.13 9.13
N PHE A 76 -0.93 -1.24 8.37
CA PHE A 76 -0.22 -2.46 8.81
C PHE A 76 1.23 -2.52 8.35
N ASN A 77 1.84 -1.36 8.14
CA ASN A 77 3.27 -1.24 7.90
C ASN A 77 4.10 -1.49 9.17
N THR A 78 5.36 -1.84 8.98
CA THR A 78 6.37 -1.83 10.04
C THR A 78 6.60 -0.41 10.53
N SER A 79 6.76 -0.22 11.84
CA SER A 79 6.83 1.12 12.46
C SER A 79 7.99 1.99 11.97
N TYR A 80 9.09 1.42 11.46
CA TYR A 80 10.19 2.21 10.91
C TYR A 80 9.80 3.00 9.65
N LYS A 81 8.67 2.65 9.00
CA LYS A 81 8.13 3.38 7.84
C LYS A 81 7.25 4.57 8.24
N ILE A 82 7.02 4.78 9.54
CA ILE A 82 6.16 5.86 10.03
C ILE A 82 7.04 7.04 10.39
N GLU A 83 7.21 7.98 9.46
CA GLU A 83 7.95 9.20 9.70
C GLU A 83 7.13 10.23 10.51
N PRO A 84 7.79 11.15 11.24
CA PRO A 84 7.09 12.18 12.01
C PRO A 84 6.11 13.01 11.16
N SER A 85 6.45 13.33 9.92
CA SER A 85 5.61 14.15 9.04
C SER A 85 4.30 13.45 8.63
N VAL A 86 4.36 12.17 8.26
CA VAL A 86 3.15 11.41 7.92
C VAL A 86 2.32 11.13 9.18
N PHE A 87 2.98 10.91 10.32
CA PHE A 87 2.28 10.72 11.60
C PHE A 87 1.52 11.99 12.03
N GLU A 88 2.11 13.18 11.84
CA GLU A 88 1.45 14.46 12.12
C GLU A 88 0.19 14.65 11.27
N ILE A 89 0.26 14.30 9.99
CA ILE A 89 -0.91 14.33 9.11
C ILE A 89 -1.98 13.34 9.58
N TRP A 90 -1.60 12.13 10.00
CA TRP A 90 -2.55 11.17 10.56
C TRP A 90 -3.24 11.71 11.81
N MET A 91 -2.52 12.41 12.70
CA MET A 91 -3.15 13.04 13.86
C MET A 91 -4.10 14.16 13.47
N SER A 92 -3.74 14.96 12.45
CA SER A 92 -4.64 15.97 11.89
C SER A 92 -5.91 15.35 11.29
N ILE A 93 -5.79 14.25 10.53
CA ILE A 93 -6.92 13.47 10.01
C ILE A 93 -7.82 13.00 11.16
N LEU A 94 -7.24 12.38 12.20
CA LEU A 94 -7.98 11.94 13.37
C LEU A 94 -8.66 13.11 14.10
N GLY A 95 -8.01 14.28 14.20
CA GLY A 95 -8.60 15.50 14.77
C GLY A 95 -9.81 16.01 13.98
N GLN A 96 -9.81 15.83 12.65
CA GLN A 96 -10.90 16.25 11.77
C GLN A 96 -12.06 15.25 11.69
N VAL A 97 -11.81 13.97 11.93
CA VAL A 97 -12.82 12.91 11.89
C VAL A 97 -13.04 12.40 13.31
N SER A 98 -14.02 12.98 13.99
CA SER A 98 -14.44 12.59 15.34
C SER A 98 -14.72 11.08 15.43
N GLU A 99 -14.43 10.46 16.56
CA GLU A 99 -14.62 9.02 16.82
C GLU A 99 -13.84 8.06 15.89
N SER A 100 -13.03 8.55 14.96
CA SER A 100 -12.18 7.68 14.15
C SER A 100 -11.01 7.13 14.95
N VAL A 101 -10.51 5.95 14.58
CA VAL A 101 -9.33 5.34 15.18
C VAL A 101 -8.29 5.02 14.12
N LEU A 102 -7.04 4.93 14.54
CA LEU A 102 -5.93 4.49 13.70
C LEU A 102 -5.43 3.13 14.20
N TRP A 103 -5.60 2.11 13.36
CA TRP A 103 -5.24 0.73 13.65
C TRP A 103 -3.88 0.38 13.03
N LEU A 104 -2.87 0.22 13.87
CA LEU A 104 -1.47 0.02 13.48
C LEU A 104 -1.04 -1.42 13.71
N LEU A 105 -0.06 -1.92 12.96
CA LEU A 105 0.56 -3.20 13.28
C LEU A 105 1.40 -3.08 14.56
N ALA A 106 1.18 -3.97 15.53
CA ALA A 106 1.97 -4.04 16.74
C ALA A 106 3.44 -4.35 16.40
N SER A 107 4.34 -3.55 16.96
CA SER A 107 5.78 -3.78 16.92
C SER A 107 6.29 -4.18 18.30
N THR A 108 6.88 -3.25 19.04
CA THR A 108 7.25 -3.40 20.46
C THR A 108 6.33 -2.55 21.33
N SER A 109 6.13 -2.93 22.59
CA SER A 109 5.36 -2.12 23.56
C SER A 109 5.88 -0.68 23.63
N ARG A 110 7.20 -0.53 23.70
CA ARG A 110 7.87 0.78 23.71
C ARG A 110 7.54 1.64 22.48
N CYS A 111 7.45 1.04 21.29
CA CYS A 111 7.05 1.78 20.10
C CYS A 111 5.59 2.25 20.18
N ALA A 112 4.69 1.41 20.71
CA ALA A 112 3.30 1.80 20.91
C ALA A 112 3.18 2.96 21.91
N ASP A 113 3.94 2.91 23.01
CA ASP A 113 3.97 3.97 24.02
C ASP A 113 4.49 5.30 23.44
N TYR A 114 5.53 5.26 22.60
CA TYR A 114 6.03 6.45 21.93
C TYR A 114 5.02 7.07 20.97
N LEU A 115 4.34 6.24 20.16
CA LEU A 115 3.32 6.73 19.23
C LEU A 115 2.12 7.31 19.99
N ARG A 116 1.69 6.68 21.08
CA ARG A 116 0.63 7.22 21.96
C ARG A 116 1.02 8.55 22.61
N ALA A 117 2.24 8.66 23.13
CA ALA A 117 2.74 9.91 23.70
C ALA A 117 2.86 11.01 22.63
N ALA A 118 3.25 10.67 21.39
CA ALA A 118 3.28 11.60 20.27
C ALA A 118 1.87 12.06 19.87
N ALA A 119 0.89 11.15 19.80
CA ALA A 119 -0.51 11.48 19.55
C ALA A 119 -1.05 12.45 20.60
N GLN A 120 -0.79 12.18 21.89
CA GLN A 120 -1.23 13.04 22.99
C GLN A 120 -0.67 14.47 22.89
N LYS A 121 0.61 14.61 22.51
CA LYS A 121 1.23 15.93 22.28
C LYS A 121 0.59 16.71 21.16
N GLN A 122 -0.05 16.03 20.21
CA GLN A 122 -0.79 16.64 19.10
C GLN A 122 -2.30 16.75 19.38
N GLY A 123 -2.74 16.51 20.62
CA GLY A 123 -4.13 16.66 21.05
C GLY A 123 -5.04 15.49 20.67
N VAL A 124 -4.49 14.37 20.22
CA VAL A 124 -5.24 13.14 19.93
C VAL A 124 -5.16 12.20 21.13
N ALA A 125 -6.33 11.72 21.60
CA ALA A 125 -6.41 10.77 22.69
C ALA A 125 -5.62 9.47 22.37
N PRO A 126 -4.67 9.04 23.23
CA PRO A 126 -3.86 7.83 23.02
C PRO A 126 -4.63 6.56 22.68
N GLU A 127 -5.86 6.44 23.19
CA GLU A 127 -6.75 5.29 23.03
C GLU A 127 -7.25 5.15 21.58
N ARG A 128 -7.19 6.24 20.79
CA ARG A 128 -7.53 6.21 19.36
C ARG A 128 -6.46 5.51 18.52
N LEU A 129 -5.28 5.22 19.09
CA LEU A 129 -4.24 4.40 18.46
C LEU A 129 -4.34 2.96 18.99
N ILE A 130 -4.81 2.08 18.13
CA ILE A 130 -5.05 0.66 18.42
C ILE A 130 -3.97 -0.16 17.72
N PHE A 131 -3.44 -1.19 18.38
CA PHE A 131 -2.32 -1.97 17.86
C PHE A 131 -2.72 -3.43 17.62
N ALA A 132 -2.78 -3.84 16.35
CA ALA A 132 -3.14 -5.18 15.91
C ALA A 132 -1.98 -6.17 16.14
N PRO A 133 -2.22 -7.36 16.71
CA PRO A 133 -1.20 -8.40 16.80
C PRO A 133 -0.83 -8.93 15.40
N ARG A 134 0.21 -9.77 15.31
CA ARG A 134 0.46 -10.55 14.09
C ARG A 134 -0.51 -11.73 14.04
N LEU A 135 -1.02 -12.02 12.85
CA LEU A 135 -1.94 -13.13 12.58
C LEU A 135 -1.39 -14.00 11.44
N PRO A 136 -1.83 -15.26 11.33
CA PRO A 136 -1.69 -16.05 10.10
C PRO A 136 -2.21 -15.28 8.88
N LYS A 137 -1.66 -15.57 7.69
CA LYS A 137 -1.91 -14.79 6.47
C LYS A 137 -3.41 -14.65 6.12
N ALA A 138 -4.17 -15.74 6.15
CA ALA A 138 -5.59 -15.71 5.80
C ALA A 138 -6.43 -14.86 6.79
N GLU A 139 -6.16 -14.96 8.09
CA GLU A 139 -6.78 -14.12 9.13
C GLU A 139 -6.32 -12.65 9.04
N HIS A 140 -5.06 -12.43 8.64
CA HIS A 140 -4.56 -11.09 8.36
C HIS A 140 -5.31 -10.44 7.20
N LEU A 141 -5.60 -11.19 6.13
CA LEU A 141 -6.43 -10.69 5.02
C LEU A 141 -7.88 -10.44 5.48
N GLU A 142 -8.47 -11.33 6.28
CA GLU A 142 -9.82 -11.15 6.81
C GLU A 142 -9.94 -9.84 7.60
N ARG A 143 -8.99 -9.57 8.50
CA ARG A 143 -9.06 -8.39 9.37
C ARG A 143 -9.02 -7.06 8.62
N HIS A 144 -8.46 -7.01 7.41
CA HIS A 144 -8.47 -5.77 6.60
C HIS A 144 -9.91 -5.32 6.30
N ARG A 145 -10.88 -6.25 6.25
CA ARG A 145 -12.31 -5.94 6.06
C ARG A 145 -12.94 -5.17 7.22
N LEU A 146 -12.27 -5.13 8.39
CA LEU A 146 -12.73 -4.39 9.56
C LEU A 146 -12.35 -2.91 9.50
N ALA A 147 -11.36 -2.56 8.67
CA ALA A 147 -10.93 -1.20 8.44
C ALA A 147 -11.75 -0.54 7.31
N ASP A 148 -11.76 0.79 7.31
CA ASP A 148 -12.45 1.59 6.30
C ASP A 148 -11.51 2.09 5.21
N VAL A 149 -10.34 2.61 5.59
CA VAL A 149 -9.30 3.08 4.67
C VAL A 149 -7.91 2.72 5.20
N PHE A 150 -7.05 2.22 4.31
CA PHE A 150 -5.62 2.07 4.55
C PHE A 150 -4.90 3.40 4.27
N LEU A 151 -4.14 3.88 5.25
CA LEU A 151 -3.28 5.05 5.15
C LEU A 151 -1.84 4.62 4.89
N ASP A 152 -1.33 4.94 3.70
CA ASP A 152 0.04 4.62 3.31
C ASP A 152 1.07 5.60 3.90
N THR A 153 2.33 5.17 3.95
CA THR A 153 3.50 5.94 4.40
C THR A 153 4.27 6.54 3.23
N PHE A 154 5.08 7.57 3.45
CA PHE A 154 5.56 8.44 2.37
C PHE A 154 6.95 8.15 1.82
N ILE A 155 7.90 7.76 2.67
CA ILE A 155 9.29 7.53 2.23
C ILE A 155 9.47 6.11 1.74
N VAL A 156 8.87 5.15 2.44
CA VAL A 156 8.76 3.76 2.01
C VAL A 156 7.28 3.40 2.09
N ASN A 157 6.64 3.17 0.94
CA ASN A 157 5.24 2.78 0.92
C ASN A 157 5.05 1.39 1.54
N ALA A 158 3.79 1.07 1.81
CA ALA A 158 3.32 -0.30 1.85
C ALA A 158 3.60 -0.99 0.51
N HIS A 159 4.17 -2.20 0.57
CA HIS A 159 4.36 -3.04 -0.62
C HIS A 159 3.39 -4.21 -0.50
N THR A 160 3.81 -5.31 0.14
CA THR A 160 2.92 -6.45 0.40
C THR A 160 1.70 -6.06 1.23
N SER A 161 1.85 -5.17 2.23
CA SER A 161 0.69 -4.70 3.02
C SER A 161 -0.33 -3.93 2.17
N ALA A 162 0.09 -3.27 1.09
CA ALA A 162 -0.80 -2.57 0.18
C ALA A 162 -1.56 -3.54 -0.73
N SER A 163 -0.85 -4.51 -1.33
CA SER A 163 -1.52 -5.54 -2.12
C SER A 163 -2.44 -6.41 -1.26
N ASP A 164 -2.11 -6.67 0.00
CA ASP A 164 -2.98 -7.35 0.96
C ASP A 164 -4.27 -6.56 1.25
N ALA A 165 -4.14 -5.26 1.50
CA ALA A 165 -5.29 -4.38 1.70
C ALA A 165 -6.20 -4.36 0.47
N LEU A 166 -5.62 -4.13 -0.71
CA LEU A 166 -6.36 -4.08 -1.96
C LEU A 166 -7.03 -5.42 -2.30
N TRP A 167 -6.33 -6.55 -2.06
CA TRP A 167 -6.88 -7.90 -2.25
C TRP A 167 -8.07 -8.16 -1.35
N ALA A 168 -7.98 -7.77 -0.08
CA ALA A 168 -9.06 -7.88 0.90
C ALA A 168 -10.23 -6.93 0.62
N GLY A 169 -10.11 -6.02 -0.35
CA GLY A 169 -11.13 -5.04 -0.72
C GLY A 169 -11.11 -3.77 0.15
N LEU A 170 -10.00 -3.50 0.83
CA LEU A 170 -9.81 -2.29 1.63
C LEU A 170 -9.27 -1.15 0.76
N PRO A 171 -10.02 -0.02 0.62
CA PRO A 171 -9.53 1.21 0.00
C PRO A 171 -8.19 1.68 0.56
N LEU A 172 -7.27 2.09 -0.32
CA LEU A 172 -5.95 2.59 0.06
C LEU A 172 -5.75 4.01 -0.45
N VAL A 173 -5.22 4.87 0.42
CA VAL A 173 -4.79 6.24 0.10
C VAL A 173 -3.27 6.33 0.24
N THR A 174 -2.62 6.86 -0.79
CA THR A 174 -1.17 7.09 -0.82
C THR A 174 -0.83 8.47 -1.34
N ARG A 175 0.43 8.88 -1.16
CA ARG A 175 1.01 10.07 -1.78
C ARG A 175 2.13 9.64 -2.69
N THR A 176 2.03 10.01 -3.95
CA THR A 176 3.04 9.73 -4.97
C THR A 176 4.35 10.43 -4.62
N GLY A 177 5.38 9.65 -4.30
CA GLY A 177 6.71 10.17 -3.97
C GLY A 177 7.66 10.33 -5.15
N ALA A 178 8.89 10.74 -4.84
CA ALA A 178 9.94 11.01 -5.81
C ALA A 178 10.85 9.80 -6.11
N ASN A 179 10.79 8.74 -5.30
CA ASN A 179 11.68 7.57 -5.40
C ASN A 179 10.88 6.29 -5.65
N PHE A 180 11.52 5.24 -6.16
CA PHE A 180 10.86 3.96 -6.48
C PHE A 180 9.99 3.43 -5.32
N GLN A 181 10.59 3.29 -4.13
CA GLN A 181 9.91 2.76 -2.93
C GLN A 181 8.78 3.66 -2.41
N ALA A 182 8.75 4.93 -2.83
CA ALA A 182 7.72 5.90 -2.47
C ALA A 182 6.63 6.03 -3.55
N ARG A 183 6.66 5.15 -4.57
CA ARG A 183 5.71 5.12 -5.69
C ARG A 183 5.04 3.76 -5.87
N VAL A 184 5.33 2.80 -5.00
CA VAL A 184 4.78 1.44 -5.09
C VAL A 184 3.27 1.48 -5.01
N CYS A 185 2.68 2.11 -3.99
CA CYS A 185 1.23 2.20 -3.87
C CYS A 185 0.59 2.96 -5.02
N THR A 186 1.23 4.01 -5.55
CA THR A 186 0.77 4.70 -6.77
C THR A 186 0.73 3.75 -7.97
N SER A 187 1.77 2.92 -8.14
CA SER A 187 1.80 1.87 -9.16
C SER A 187 0.66 0.87 -8.97
N LEU A 188 0.43 0.36 -7.76
CA LEU A 188 -0.65 -0.60 -7.50
C LEU A 188 -2.04 -0.01 -7.78
N LEU A 189 -2.30 1.23 -7.34
CA LEU A 189 -3.54 1.93 -7.65
C LEU A 189 -3.70 2.20 -9.14
N SER A 190 -2.62 2.56 -9.85
CA SER A 190 -2.64 2.73 -11.30
C SER A 190 -2.91 1.41 -12.04
N ALA A 191 -2.30 0.32 -11.58
CA ALA A 191 -2.52 -1.03 -12.10
C ALA A 191 -3.93 -1.54 -11.83
N LEU A 192 -4.68 -0.90 -10.93
CA LEU A 192 -6.12 -1.11 -10.73
C LEU A 192 -6.99 -0.08 -11.44
N GLY A 193 -6.46 0.90 -12.19
CA GLY A 193 -7.30 1.97 -12.76
C GLY A 193 -7.95 2.88 -11.70
N LEU A 194 -7.26 3.07 -10.57
CA LEU A 194 -7.69 3.81 -9.37
C LEU A 194 -6.68 4.91 -8.98
N SER A 195 -5.96 5.44 -9.97
CA SER A 195 -4.88 6.42 -9.78
C SER A 195 -5.31 7.73 -9.09
N GLU A 196 -6.59 8.07 -9.13
CA GLU A 196 -7.16 9.24 -8.43
C GLU A 196 -7.10 9.13 -6.89
N TYR A 197 -6.80 7.95 -6.35
CA TYR A 197 -6.59 7.75 -4.91
C TYR A 197 -5.11 7.84 -4.51
N ALA A 198 -4.23 8.19 -5.46
CA ALA A 198 -2.84 8.55 -5.21
C ALA A 198 -2.68 10.07 -5.26
N ALA A 199 -2.59 10.70 -4.09
CA ALA A 199 -2.42 12.13 -3.94
C ALA A 199 -1.07 12.62 -4.48
N SER A 200 -1.01 13.87 -4.95
CA SER A 200 0.21 14.48 -5.50
C SER A 200 1.07 15.14 -4.42
N ASN A 201 0.48 15.46 -3.27
CA ASN A 201 1.14 16.12 -2.14
C ASN A 201 0.45 15.75 -0.81
N GLU A 202 1.03 16.24 0.29
CA GLU A 202 0.59 15.92 1.66
C GLU A 202 -0.82 16.47 1.97
N HIS A 203 -1.14 17.66 1.44
CA HIS A 203 -2.44 18.28 1.64
C HIS A 203 -3.56 17.51 0.92
N GLU A 204 -3.33 17.10 -0.34
CA GLU A 204 -4.26 16.26 -1.09
C GLU A 204 -4.46 14.89 -0.43
N TYR A 205 -3.40 14.29 0.14
CA TYR A 205 -3.47 13.03 0.87
C TYR A 205 -4.40 13.14 2.07
N GLU A 206 -4.21 14.19 2.88
CA GLU A 206 -5.03 14.48 4.04
C GLU A 206 -6.49 14.72 3.68
N GLN A 207 -6.73 15.60 2.69
CA GLN A 207 -8.08 15.91 2.22
C GLN A 207 -8.79 14.68 1.69
N LEU A 208 -8.09 13.82 0.94
CA LEU A 208 -8.65 12.58 0.41
C LEU A 208 -9.05 11.62 1.54
N ALA A 209 -8.17 11.42 2.53
CA ALA A 209 -8.45 10.57 3.68
C ALA A 209 -9.66 11.06 4.50
N VAL A 210 -9.75 12.38 4.74
CA VAL A 210 -10.88 12.99 5.45
C VAL A 210 -12.17 12.93 4.61
N ALA A 211 -12.08 13.17 3.30
CA ALA A 211 -13.23 13.12 2.40
C ALA A 211 -13.85 11.72 2.34
N LEU A 212 -13.03 10.66 2.31
CA LEU A 212 -13.52 9.28 2.34
C LEU A 212 -14.25 8.94 3.65
N ALA A 213 -13.84 9.54 4.77
CA ALA A 213 -14.53 9.34 6.05
C ALA A 213 -15.82 10.15 6.20
N ARG A 214 -15.87 11.35 5.61
CA ARG A 214 -17.04 12.23 5.70
C ARG A 214 -18.10 11.97 4.63
N ASP A 215 -17.76 11.25 3.57
CA ASP A 215 -18.66 10.90 2.48
C ASP A 215 -18.75 9.37 2.30
N PRO A 216 -19.72 8.71 2.99
CA PRO A 216 -19.94 7.28 2.85
C PRO A 216 -20.26 6.84 1.43
N ARG A 217 -20.86 7.71 0.60
CA ARG A 217 -21.14 7.37 -0.81
C ARG A 217 -19.85 7.29 -1.60
N ARG A 218 -18.95 8.25 -1.41
CA ARG A 218 -17.62 8.23 -2.04
C ARG A 218 -16.82 7.00 -1.65
N LEU A 219 -16.79 6.64 -0.36
CA LEU A 219 -16.12 5.42 0.10
C LEU A 219 -16.77 4.16 -0.51
N GLN A 220 -18.10 4.10 -0.56
CA GLN A 220 -18.81 2.97 -1.15
C GLN A 220 -18.52 2.84 -2.65
N THR A 221 -18.46 3.95 -3.39
CA THR A 221 -18.06 3.95 -4.80
C THR A 221 -16.63 3.41 -4.98
N PHE A 222 -15.69 3.79 -4.11
CA PHE A 222 -14.34 3.23 -4.14
C PHE A 222 -14.37 1.71 -3.88
N ARG A 223 -15.06 1.25 -2.84
CA ARG A 223 -15.17 -0.20 -2.53
C ARG A 223 -15.76 -1.00 -3.69
N ILE A 224 -16.83 -0.50 -4.34
CA ILE A 224 -17.45 -1.16 -5.49
C ILE A 224 -16.46 -1.28 -6.65
N ARG A 225 -15.80 -0.16 -7.02
CA ARG A 225 -14.81 -0.16 -8.09
C ARG A 225 -13.62 -1.05 -7.77
N LEU A 226 -13.11 -1.02 -6.54
CA LEU A 226 -12.02 -1.90 -6.10
C LEU A 226 -12.41 -3.37 -6.22
N ALA A 227 -13.62 -3.74 -5.80
CA ALA A 227 -14.11 -5.11 -5.87
C ALA A 227 -14.21 -5.62 -7.31
N GLU A 228 -14.65 -4.78 -8.25
CA GLU A 228 -14.71 -5.07 -9.69
C GLU A 228 -13.30 -5.11 -10.31
N HIS A 229 -12.50 -4.06 -10.07
CA HIS A 229 -11.19 -3.87 -10.70
C HIS A 229 -10.19 -4.94 -10.25
N ARG A 230 -10.28 -5.43 -9.01
CA ARG A 230 -9.52 -6.58 -8.51
C ARG A 230 -9.56 -7.79 -9.46
N MET A 231 -10.68 -8.01 -10.14
CA MET A 231 -10.87 -9.18 -11.03
C MET A 231 -10.58 -8.88 -12.50
N THR A 232 -10.45 -7.60 -12.87
CA THR A 232 -10.45 -7.15 -14.27
C THR A 232 -9.22 -6.36 -14.67
N HIS A 233 -8.36 -5.99 -13.72
CA HIS A 233 -7.19 -5.15 -13.95
C HIS A 233 -5.86 -5.85 -13.58
N PRO A 234 -4.72 -5.41 -14.17
CA PRO A 234 -3.44 -6.12 -14.09
C PRO A 234 -2.90 -6.49 -12.70
N LEU A 235 -3.25 -5.76 -11.63
CA LEU A 235 -2.65 -5.95 -10.30
C LEU A 235 -2.76 -7.39 -9.76
N PHE A 236 -3.89 -8.06 -10.01
CA PHE A 236 -4.17 -9.44 -9.58
C PHE A 236 -4.49 -10.36 -10.76
N MET A 237 -3.95 -10.05 -11.95
CA MET A 237 -4.05 -10.96 -13.09
C MET A 237 -2.76 -11.76 -13.21
N THR A 238 -2.60 -12.80 -12.39
CA THR A 238 -1.35 -13.57 -12.30
C THR A 238 -0.95 -14.15 -13.66
N GLU A 239 -1.91 -14.68 -14.42
CA GLU A 239 -1.65 -15.18 -15.78
C GLU A 239 -1.17 -14.09 -16.75
N LEU A 240 -1.72 -12.87 -16.66
CA LEU A 240 -1.27 -11.76 -17.48
C LEU A 240 0.18 -11.42 -17.15
N PHE A 241 0.50 -11.30 -15.87
CA PHE A 241 1.87 -11.07 -15.41
C PHE A 241 2.82 -12.15 -15.96
N ILE A 242 2.47 -13.44 -15.82
CA ILE A 242 3.29 -14.56 -16.30
C ILE A 242 3.55 -14.42 -17.80
N ARG A 243 2.51 -14.18 -18.61
CA ARG A 243 2.67 -14.01 -20.06
C ARG A 243 3.58 -12.83 -20.40
N GLN A 244 3.42 -11.67 -19.77
CA GLN A 244 4.26 -10.50 -20.03
C GLN A 244 5.71 -10.75 -19.60
N PHE A 245 5.89 -11.39 -18.45
CA PHE A 245 7.21 -11.73 -17.91
C PHE A 245 7.94 -12.73 -18.82
N GLU A 246 7.28 -13.79 -19.27
CA GLU A 246 7.85 -14.77 -20.21
C GLU A 246 8.22 -14.12 -21.55
N GLN A 247 7.36 -13.26 -22.10
CA GLN A 247 7.64 -12.51 -23.33
C GLN A 247 8.88 -11.62 -23.17
N ALA A 248 9.02 -10.92 -22.04
CA ALA A 248 10.20 -10.14 -21.73
C ALA A 248 11.47 -10.99 -21.69
N LEU A 249 11.44 -12.14 -21.01
CA LEU A 249 12.60 -13.06 -20.95
C LEU A 249 12.98 -13.60 -22.33
N LEU A 250 12.01 -13.96 -23.17
CA LEU A 250 12.24 -14.43 -24.53
C LEU A 250 12.85 -13.33 -25.41
N ALA A 251 12.38 -12.08 -25.27
CA ALA A 251 12.93 -10.93 -25.99
C ALA A 251 14.41 -10.69 -25.63
N LEU A 252 14.75 -10.74 -24.34
CA LEU A 252 16.15 -10.62 -23.89
C LEU A 252 17.02 -11.74 -24.43
N ARG A 253 16.53 -12.98 -24.43
CA ARG A 253 17.25 -14.15 -24.97
C ARG A 253 17.57 -13.97 -26.46
N ASN A 254 16.62 -13.46 -27.23
CA ASN A 254 16.76 -13.27 -28.68
C ASN A 254 17.66 -12.06 -29.00
N GLY A 255 17.55 -10.97 -28.23
CA GLY A 255 18.40 -9.79 -28.37
C GLY A 255 19.85 -10.00 -27.94
N SER A 256 20.13 -10.98 -27.08
CA SER A 256 21.50 -11.33 -26.64
C SER A 256 22.26 -12.24 -27.63
N ARG A 257 21.63 -12.62 -28.76
CA ARG A 257 22.19 -13.52 -29.79
C ARG A 257 22.63 -12.82 -31.08
N GLY A 258 22.55 -11.49 -31.15
CA GLY A 258 23.08 -10.66 -32.24
C GLY A 258 24.21 -9.78 -31.74
#